data_AF-A0A7K7W9G5-F1
#
_entry.id   AF-A0A7K7W9G5-F1
#
_cell.length_a   1.000
_cell.length_b   1.000
_cell.length_c   1.000
_cell.angle_alpha   90.00
_cell.angle_beta   90.00
_cell.angle_gamma   90.00
#
_symmetry.space_group_name_H-M   'P 1'
#
loop_
_entity.id
_entity.type
_entity.pdbx_description
1 polymer ?
#
loop_
_entity_poly.entity_id
_entity_poly.type
_entity_poly.pdbx_seq_one_letter_code
_entity_poly.pdbx_strand_id
1 'polypeptide(L)'
;IDFDLVLENVKDLNALAGEGLSEIEHTPRGARLRQPESLPLTLYQDGMIMGNGPFRPYEEPSTQQYLQDIMDGYFPSELQPRYPNGI
;
A
#
# COMPACT_ATOMS: atom_id res chain seq x y z
N ILE A 1 -16.54 6.82 -5.16
CA ILE A 1 -15.43 5.89 -4.87
C ILE A 1 -16.06 4.63 -4.33
N ASP A 2 -15.79 3.50 -4.96
CA ASP A 2 -16.38 2.22 -4.56
C ASP A 2 -15.47 1.55 -3.53
N PHE A 3 -15.81 1.71 -2.25
CA PHE A 3 -14.95 1.23 -1.15
C PHE A 3 -14.87 -0.30 -1.11
N ASP A 4 -15.89 -0.99 -1.60
CA ASP A 4 -15.91 -2.45 -1.65
C ASP A 4 -14.85 -2.95 -2.64
N LEU A 5 -14.80 -2.34 -3.83
CA LEU A 5 -13.78 -2.62 -4.85
C LEU A 5 -12.37 -2.24 -4.37
N VAL A 6 -12.22 -1.10 -3.68
CA VAL A 6 -10.92 -0.70 -3.10
C VAL A 6 -10.47 -1.74 -2.07
N LEU A 7 -11.37 -2.19 -1.19
CA LEU A 7 -11.04 -3.18 -0.16
C LEU A 7 -10.69 -4.55 -0.76
N GLU A 8 -11.40 -4.98 -1.80
CA GLU A 8 -11.09 -6.21 -2.53
C GLU A 8 -9.71 -6.13 -3.18
N ASN A 9 -9.45 -5.06 -3.95
CA ASN A 9 -8.16 -4.88 -4.59
C ASN A 9 -7.01 -4.73 -3.57
N VAL A 10 -7.22 -4.04 -2.45
CA VAL A 10 -6.19 -3.95 -1.39
C VAL A 10 -5.88 -5.33 -0.83
N LYS A 11 -6.90 -6.18 -0.62
CA LYS A 11 -6.68 -7.56 -0.16
C LYS A 11 -5.92 -8.39 -1.19
N ASP A 12 -6.28 -8.28 -2.46
CA ASP A 12 -5.61 -9.01 -3.54
C ASP A 12 -4.18 -8.50 -3.74
N LEU A 13 -3.96 -7.19 -3.72
CA LEU A 13 -2.65 -6.55 -3.78
C LEU A 13 -1.77 -6.98 -2.59
N ASN A 14 -2.32 -6.98 -1.38
CA ASN A 14 -1.60 -7.46 -0.20
C ASN A 14 -1.30 -8.97 -0.30
N ALA A 15 -2.22 -9.77 -0.83
CA ALA A 15 -1.98 -11.19 -1.09
C ALA A 15 -0.86 -11.40 -2.12
N LEU A 16 -0.79 -10.55 -3.15
CA LEU A 16 0.28 -10.55 -4.16
C LEU A 16 1.62 -10.07 -3.59
N ALA A 17 1.61 -9.07 -2.70
CA ALA A 17 2.78 -8.58 -1.96
C ALA A 17 3.25 -9.57 -0.87
N GLY A 18 2.51 -10.64 -0.62
CA GLY A 18 2.88 -11.62 0.40
C GLY A 18 2.59 -11.15 1.82
N GLU A 19 1.39 -10.60 2.05
CA GLU A 19 0.88 -10.41 3.42
C GLU A 19 0.90 -11.78 4.15
N GLY A 20 1.86 -11.93 5.08
CA GLY A 20 2.12 -13.18 5.80
C GLY A 20 3.34 -13.99 5.34
N LEU A 21 4.02 -13.61 4.26
CA LEU A 21 5.30 -14.17 3.85
C LEU A 21 6.43 -13.33 4.42
N SER A 22 7.19 -13.94 5.31
CA SER A 22 8.40 -13.34 5.84
C SER A 22 9.46 -13.32 4.75
N GLU A 23 9.83 -12.14 4.24
CA GLU A 23 10.85 -12.06 3.19
C GLU A 23 12.23 -12.38 3.79
N ILE A 24 12.93 -13.34 3.16
CA ILE A 24 14.26 -13.78 3.60
C ILE A 24 15.32 -12.92 2.89
N GLU A 25 15.84 -11.91 3.58
CA GLU A 25 16.98 -11.14 3.09
C GLU A 25 18.27 -11.95 3.28
N HIS A 26 18.84 -12.48 2.19
CA HIS A 26 20.11 -13.19 2.22
C HIS A 26 21.28 -12.21 2.35
N THR A 27 21.70 -11.92 3.58
CA THR A 27 22.96 -11.22 3.83
C THR A 27 24.15 -12.20 3.74
N PRO A 28 25.36 -11.76 3.38
CA PRO A 28 26.55 -12.64 3.25
C PRO A 28 26.99 -13.34 4.55
N ARG A 29 26.31 -13.07 5.68
CA ARG A 29 26.56 -13.68 6.99
C ARG A 29 25.35 -14.42 7.58
N GLY A 30 24.23 -14.52 6.83
CA GLY A 30 23.01 -15.22 7.23
C GLY A 30 21.73 -14.70 6.54
N ALA A 31 20.62 -15.40 6.74
CA ALA A 31 19.29 -15.00 6.29
C ALA A 31 18.59 -14.17 7.38
N ARG A 32 18.11 -12.95 7.07
CA ARG A 32 17.32 -12.13 8.00
C ARG A 32 15.90 -12.01 7.47
N LEU A 33 14.95 -12.55 8.21
CA LEU A 33 13.52 -12.39 7.93
C LEU A 33 13.15 -10.92 8.24
N ARG A 34 12.93 -10.11 7.20
CA ARG A 34 12.37 -8.78 7.34
C ARG A 34 10.88 -8.88 7.02
N GLN A 35 10.07 -8.47 7.97
CA GLN A 35 8.64 -8.27 7.73
C GLN A 35 8.52 -7.01 6.86
N PRO A 36 7.82 -7.05 5.72
CA PRO A 36 7.57 -5.85 4.93
C PRO A 36 6.88 -4.81 5.84
N GLU A 37 7.38 -3.57 5.81
CA GLU A 37 6.81 -2.49 6.62
C GLU A 37 5.38 -2.22 6.17
N SER A 38 4.42 -2.78 6.88
CA SER A 38 3.00 -2.58 6.60
C SER A 38 2.66 -1.09 6.72
N LEU A 39 2.28 -0.45 5.63
CA LEU A 39 1.81 0.93 5.64
C LEU A 39 0.34 0.94 6.08
N PRO A 40 -0.01 1.49 7.25
CA PRO A 40 -1.41 1.56 7.67
C PRO A 40 -2.15 2.53 6.75
N LEU A 41 -3.11 2.07 5.96
CA LEU A 41 -3.96 2.93 5.13
C LEU A 41 -5.35 3.04 5.77
N THR A 42 -5.73 4.25 6.15
CA THR A 42 -7.07 4.52 6.69
C THR A 42 -7.88 5.30 5.67
N LEU A 43 -8.98 4.71 5.20
CA LEU A 43 -9.93 5.35 4.30
C LEU A 43 -11.09 5.92 5.10
N TYR A 44 -11.49 7.14 4.77
CA TYR A 44 -12.65 7.85 5.30
C TYR A 44 -13.61 8.16 4.15
N GLN A 45 -14.83 8.58 4.46
CA GLN A 45 -15.78 8.97 3.42
C GLN A 45 -15.33 10.20 2.62
N ASP A 46 -14.62 11.13 3.27
CA ASP A 46 -14.20 12.42 2.69
C ASP A 46 -12.71 12.46 2.29
N GLY A 47 -11.94 11.42 2.62
CA GLY A 47 -10.49 11.40 2.40
C GLY A 47 -9.79 10.17 2.94
N MET A 48 -8.48 10.22 3.04
CA MET A 48 -7.66 9.10 3.52
C MET A 48 -6.41 9.56 4.26
N ILE A 49 -5.88 8.69 5.11
CA ILE A 49 -4.63 8.87 5.84
C ILE A 49 -3.70 7.71 5.49
N MET A 50 -2.47 8.03 5.09
CA MET A 50 -1.40 7.05 4.93
C MET A 50 -0.47 7.10 6.14
N GLY A 51 -0.42 6.02 6.90
CA GLY A 51 0.41 5.83 8.08
C GLY A 51 0.22 6.95 9.09
N ASN A 52 1.31 7.69 9.34
CA ASN A 52 1.34 8.83 10.24
C ASN A 52 1.34 10.18 9.48
N GLY A 53 0.88 10.18 8.23
CA GLY A 53 0.80 11.36 7.37
C GLY A 53 -0.42 12.24 7.66
N PRO A 54 -0.51 13.42 6.99
CA PRO A 54 -1.69 14.27 7.09
C PRO A 54 -2.91 13.61 6.44
N PHE A 55 -4.11 14.02 6.90
CA PHE A 55 -5.36 13.69 6.23
C PHE A 55 -5.40 14.30 4.84
N ARG A 56 -5.70 13.47 3.84
CA ARG A 56 -5.77 13.87 2.45
C ARG A 56 -7.21 13.76 1.96
N PRO A 57 -7.86 14.88 1.60
CA PRO A 57 -9.21 14.83 1.06
C PRO A 57 -9.21 14.21 -0.35
N TYR A 58 -10.35 13.63 -0.74
CA TYR A 58 -10.55 13.11 -2.11
C TYR A 58 -10.69 14.21 -3.17
N GLU A 59 -10.72 15.48 -2.76
CA GLU A 59 -10.65 16.63 -3.66
C GLU A 59 -9.24 16.80 -4.26
N GLU A 60 -8.21 16.27 -3.59
CA GLU A 60 -6.85 16.31 -4.12
C GLU A 60 -6.67 15.29 -5.26
N PRO A 61 -6.15 15.71 -6.44
CA PRO A 61 -5.95 14.81 -7.56
C PRO A 61 -4.97 13.69 -7.23
N SER A 62 -3.98 13.95 -6.36
CA SER A 62 -3.03 12.94 -5.85
C SER A 62 -3.76 11.80 -5.14
N THR A 63 -4.73 12.13 -4.29
CA THR A 63 -5.52 11.16 -3.53
C THR A 63 -6.45 10.35 -4.42
N GLN A 64 -7.06 10.99 -5.42
CA GLN A 64 -7.89 10.30 -6.40
C GLN A 64 -7.08 9.33 -7.23
N GLN A 65 -5.90 9.75 -7.72
CA GLN A 65 -5.02 8.87 -8.47
C GLN A 65 -4.56 7.68 -7.63
N TYR A 66 -4.25 7.91 -6.34
CA TYR A 66 -3.86 6.84 -5.42
C TYR A 66 -4.95 5.78 -5.29
N LEU A 67 -6.19 6.21 -5.08
CA LEU A 67 -7.33 5.28 -5.01
C LEU A 67 -7.62 4.62 -6.35
N GLN A 68 -7.46 5.35 -7.46
CA GLN A 68 -7.69 4.84 -8.80
C GLN A 68 -6.70 3.71 -9.12
N ASP A 69 -5.41 3.92 -8.84
CA ASP A 69 -4.37 2.89 -9.00
C ASP A 69 -4.76 1.61 -8.24
N ILE A 70 -5.26 1.74 -6.99
CA ILE A 70 -5.75 0.61 -6.20
C ILE A 70 -7.00 -0.03 -6.83
N MET A 71 -7.99 0.77 -7.25
CA MET A 71 -9.21 0.26 -7.90
C MET A 71 -8.91 -0.50 -9.20
N ASP A 72 -7.85 -0.10 -9.90
CA ASP A 72 -7.34 -0.76 -11.10
C ASP A 72 -6.49 -2.01 -10.77
N GLY A 73 -6.29 -2.33 -9.49
CA GLY A 73 -5.51 -3.48 -9.03
C GLY A 73 -3.99 -3.27 -9.10
N TYR A 74 -3.54 -2.02 -8.97
CA TYR A 74 -2.12 -1.65 -8.99
C TYR A 74 -1.68 -0.99 -7.67
N PHE A 75 -0.39 -1.14 -7.35
CA PHE A 75 0.21 -0.38 -6.27
C PHE A 75 0.33 1.10 -6.68
N PRO A 76 -0.16 2.02 -5.84
CA PRO A 76 -0.11 3.43 -6.17
C PRO A 76 1.31 3.91 -6.35
N SER A 77 1.51 4.69 -7.41
CA SER A 77 2.81 5.21 -7.82
C SER A 77 3.51 6.04 -6.73
N GLU A 78 2.75 6.63 -5.80
CA GLU A 78 3.28 7.36 -4.64
C GLU A 78 4.05 6.47 -3.65
N LEU A 79 3.80 5.16 -3.64
CA LEU A 79 4.52 4.20 -2.80
C LEU A 79 5.83 3.72 -3.43
N GLN A 80 5.94 3.70 -4.76
CA GLN A 80 7.15 3.26 -5.47
C GLN A 80 8.45 3.96 -5.01
N PRO A 81 8.52 5.30 -4.87
CA PRO A 81 9.74 5.97 -4.39
C PRO A 81 10.03 5.71 -2.91
N ARG A 82 9.01 5.37 -2.11
CA ARG A 82 9.17 5.00 -0.70
C ARG A 82 9.60 3.54 -0.52
N TYR A 83 9.18 2.68 -1.43
CA TYR A 83 9.41 1.24 -1.42
C TYR A 83 10.08 0.78 -2.72
N PRO A 84 11.33 1.20 -2.97
CA PRO A 84 12.04 0.88 -4.22
C PRO A 84 12.36 -0.62 -4.37
N ASN A 85 12.30 -1.38 -3.27
CA ASN A 85 12.54 -2.82 -3.24
C ASN A 85 11.25 -3.65 -3.31
N GLY A 86 10.08 -3.02 -3.45
CA GLY A 86 8.78 -3.67 -3.34
C GLY A 86 8.08 -3.39 -2.01
N ILE A 87 6.76 -3.62 -2.00
CA ILE A 87 5.89 -3.58 -0.82
C ILE A 87 5.60 -5.01 -0.39
#